data_AF-A0A845YGI1-F1
#
_entry.id   AF-A0A845YGI1-F1
#
_cell.length_a   1.000
_cell.length_b   1.000
_cell.length_c   1.000
_cell.angle_alpha   90.00
_cell.angle_beta   90.00
_cell.angle_gamma   90.00
#
_symmetry.space_group_name_H-M   'P 1'
#
loop_
_entity.id
_entity.type
_entity.pdbx_description
1 polymer ?
#
loop_
_entity_poly.entity_id
_entity_poly.type
_entity_poly.pdbx_seq_one_letter_code
_entity_poly.pdbx_strand_id
1 'polypeptide(L)'
;AMTTSVQADDYDRLSRFGAPLHDYRYDRNRHHEPRYERRLAHRSERKQRAHRYAERAVVQAREARWLGYHFRHPRWSTNYRTHFRWALRADRQEIRREIRSRERQLSEIRQYAHNSAPRRHRGGRYYPNH
;
A
#
# COMPACT_ATOMS: atom_id res chain seq x y z
N ALA A 1 36.26 43.67 16.63
CA ALA A 1 37.11 42.47 16.63
C ALA A 1 37.10 41.88 18.03
N MET A 2 37.33 40.57 18.10
CA MET A 2 37.58 39.74 19.29
C MET A 2 36.37 39.09 19.95
N THR A 3 36.48 37.77 19.99
CA THR A 3 35.58 36.72 20.45
C THR A 3 35.72 36.49 21.95
N THR A 4 34.62 36.24 22.65
CA THR A 4 34.65 35.52 23.93
C THR A 4 33.52 34.49 23.99
N SER A 5 33.92 33.24 23.84
CA SER A 5 33.28 32.02 24.34
C SER A 5 33.01 32.14 25.85
N VAL A 6 31.92 31.53 26.36
CA VAL A 6 31.81 30.73 27.62
C VAL A 6 30.36 30.19 27.70
N GLN A 7 30.17 28.89 27.40
CA GLN A 7 29.79 27.77 28.28
C GLN A 7 28.37 27.81 28.89
N ALA A 8 27.58 26.81 28.47
CA ALA A 8 26.25 26.49 28.96
C ALA A 8 26.35 25.58 30.21
N ASP A 9 26.69 26.18 31.35
CA ASP A 9 26.56 25.55 32.65
C ASP A 9 25.16 25.85 33.21
N ASP A 10 24.13 25.17 32.68
CA ASP A 10 22.75 25.36 33.18
C ASP A 10 21.83 24.14 33.00
N TYR A 11 22.38 22.93 33.13
CA TYR A 11 21.60 21.69 33.17
C TYR A 11 21.93 20.84 34.40
N ASP A 12 21.91 21.45 35.59
CA ASP A 12 22.09 20.74 36.86
C ASP A 12 20.89 20.96 37.80
N ARG A 13 19.69 20.59 37.33
CA ARG A 13 18.49 20.63 38.19
C ARG A 13 17.43 19.58 37.90
N LEU A 14 17.81 18.32 37.71
CA LEU A 14 16.88 17.18 37.84
C LEU A 14 17.58 15.92 38.40
N SER A 15 18.29 16.05 39.52
CA SER A 15 18.76 14.91 40.33
C SER A 15 18.02 14.89 41.68
N ARG A 16 16.86 14.23 41.74
CA ARG A 16 16.19 13.94 43.02
C ARG A 16 15.55 12.55 43.16
N PHE A 17 15.78 11.66 42.20
CA PHE A 17 15.50 10.24 42.36
C PHE A 17 16.74 9.48 41.91
N GLY A 18 17.47 8.93 42.87
CA GLY A 18 18.67 8.12 42.65
C GLY A 18 18.33 6.84 41.89
N ALA A 19 18.33 6.92 40.57
CA ALA A 19 18.64 5.78 39.72
C ALA A 19 20.17 5.74 39.56
N PRO A 20 20.83 4.59 39.72
CA PRO A 20 22.22 4.46 39.31
C PRO A 20 22.28 4.92 37.85
N LEU A 21 23.23 5.79 37.53
CA LEU A 21 23.62 6.06 36.15
C LEU A 21 24.15 4.74 35.59
N HIS A 22 23.23 3.89 35.16
CA HIS A 22 23.56 2.74 34.34
C HIS A 22 24.11 3.35 33.08
N ASP A 23 25.43 3.27 32.99
CA ASP A 23 26.28 3.67 31.88
C ASP A 23 25.74 3.01 30.61
N TYR A 24 24.69 3.60 30.03
CA TYR A 24 24.32 3.38 28.64
C TYR A 24 25.33 4.14 27.77
N ARG A 25 26.61 3.84 27.96
CA ARG A 25 27.50 3.59 26.83
C ARG A 25 26.74 2.63 25.92
N TYR A 26 26.04 3.22 24.95
CA TYR A 26 25.68 2.51 23.74
C TYR A 26 27.00 2.02 23.17
N ASP A 27 27.34 0.79 23.53
CA ASP A 27 28.39 0.00 22.93
C ASP A 27 27.97 -0.16 21.47
N ARG A 28 28.37 0.81 20.63
CA ARG A 28 27.98 0.98 19.23
C ARG A 28 28.30 -0.24 18.36
N ASN A 29 28.99 -1.23 18.91
CA ASN A 29 29.63 -2.31 18.17
C ASN A 29 29.36 -3.71 18.73
N ARG A 30 28.18 -4.00 19.32
CA ARG A 30 27.95 -5.37 19.84
C ARG A 30 26.88 -6.26 19.22
N HIS A 31 25.89 -5.77 18.47
CA HIS A 31 24.97 -6.69 17.79
C HIS A 31 24.41 -6.15 16.47
N HIS A 32 25.27 -5.68 15.55
CA HIS A 32 24.90 -5.72 14.13
C HIS A 32 24.89 -7.19 13.66
N GLU A 33 23.93 -7.98 14.14
CA GLU A 33 23.71 -9.36 13.72
C GLU A 33 23.10 -9.35 12.30
N PRO A 34 23.84 -9.74 11.24
CA PRO A 34 23.36 -9.63 9.86
C PRO A 34 22.01 -10.34 9.61
N ARG A 35 21.64 -11.26 10.50
CA ARG A 35 20.39 -12.01 10.47
C ARG A 35 19.17 -11.17 10.84
N TYR A 36 19.26 -10.15 11.71
CA TYR A 36 18.09 -9.31 12.04
C TYR A 36 17.75 -8.36 10.89
N GLU A 37 18.76 -7.75 10.27
CA GLU A 37 18.57 -6.81 9.17
C GLU A 37 17.96 -7.50 7.95
N ARG A 38 18.49 -8.68 7.62
CA ARG A 38 17.94 -9.50 6.53
C ARG A 38 16.47 -9.85 6.78
N ARG A 39 16.09 -10.17 8.02
CA ARG A 39 14.70 -10.50 8.38
C ARG A 39 13.78 -9.27 8.29
N LEU A 40 14.24 -8.11 8.75
CA LEU A 40 13.48 -6.85 8.65
C LEU A 40 13.30 -6.43 7.18
N ALA A 41 14.35 -6.50 6.38
CA ALA A 41 14.32 -6.24 4.94
C ALA A 41 13.35 -7.18 4.21
N HIS A 42 13.36 -8.48 4.53
CA HIS A 42 12.41 -9.42 3.95
C HIS A 42 10.95 -9.11 4.35
N ARG A 43 10.72 -8.72 5.61
CA ARG A 43 9.39 -8.32 6.09
C ARG A 43 8.90 -7.04 5.42
N SER A 44 9.79 -6.06 5.19
CA SER A 44 9.45 -4.81 4.52
C SER A 44 9.15 -5.05 3.04
N GLU A 45 9.95 -5.86 2.34
CA GLU A 45 9.71 -6.21 0.93
C GLU A 45 8.36 -6.92 0.75
N ARG A 46 8.04 -7.89 1.61
CA ARG A 46 6.74 -8.57 1.59
C ARG A 46 5.57 -7.60 1.78
N LYS A 47 5.69 -6.68 2.73
CA LYS A 47 4.66 -5.65 2.98
C LYS A 47 4.50 -4.72 1.77
N GLN A 48 5.60 -4.23 1.20
CA GLN A 48 5.56 -3.36 0.01
C GLN A 48 4.93 -4.06 -1.20
N ARG A 49 5.28 -5.34 -1.41
CA ARG A 49 4.65 -6.16 -2.46
C ARG A 49 3.14 -6.29 -2.24
N ALA A 50 2.71 -6.56 -1.01
CA ALA A 50 1.29 -6.66 -0.66
C ALA A 50 0.56 -5.33 -0.84
N HIS A 51 1.20 -4.20 -0.52
CA HIS A 51 0.65 -2.86 -0.73
C HIS A 51 0.36 -2.60 -2.21
N ARG A 52 1.38 -2.77 -3.06
CA ARG A 52 1.25 -2.56 -4.51
C ARG A 52 0.17 -3.44 -5.12
N TYR A 53 0.08 -4.70 -4.70
CA TYR A 53 -0.99 -5.59 -5.14
C TYR A 53 -2.36 -5.07 -4.71
N ALA A 54 -2.52 -4.68 -3.45
CA ALA A 54 -3.82 -4.29 -2.90
C ALA A 54 -4.36 -3.00 -3.55
N GLU A 55 -3.51 -2.01 -3.79
CA GLU A 55 -3.89 -0.79 -4.53
C GLU A 55 -4.39 -1.13 -5.92
N ARG A 56 -3.61 -1.93 -6.66
CA ARG A 56 -3.96 -2.37 -8.00
C ARG A 56 -5.27 -3.13 -8.05
N ALA A 57 -5.49 -4.04 -7.10
CA ALA A 57 -6.71 -4.84 -7.03
C ALA A 57 -7.94 -3.96 -6.79
N VAL A 58 -7.84 -2.95 -5.90
CA VAL A 58 -8.94 -2.00 -5.66
C VAL A 58 -9.24 -1.16 -6.90
N VAL A 59 -8.23 -0.65 -7.60
CA VAL A 59 -8.41 0.12 -8.84
C VAL A 59 -9.16 -0.72 -9.88
N GLN A 60 -8.70 -1.95 -10.12
CA GLN A 60 -9.36 -2.86 -11.06
C GLN A 60 -10.81 -3.19 -10.65
N ALA A 61 -11.06 -3.37 -9.35
CA ALA A 61 -12.42 -3.63 -8.84
C ALA A 61 -13.36 -2.44 -9.01
N ARG A 62 -12.85 -1.21 -8.83
CA ARG A 62 -13.62 0.01 -9.08
C ARG A 62 -13.93 0.15 -10.57
N GLU A 63 -12.97 -0.13 -11.43
CA GLU A 63 -13.16 -0.06 -12.88
C GLU A 63 -14.19 -1.08 -13.37
N ALA A 64 -14.11 -2.34 -12.93
CA ALA A 64 -15.10 -3.34 -13.27
C ALA A 64 -16.52 -2.91 -12.87
N ARG A 65 -16.68 -2.33 -11.66
CA ARG A 65 -17.98 -1.78 -11.20
C ARG A 65 -18.44 -0.59 -12.04
N TRP A 66 -17.52 0.30 -12.43
CA TRP A 66 -17.85 1.43 -13.30
C TRP A 66 -18.33 0.97 -14.69
N LEU A 67 -17.77 -0.13 -15.19
CA LEU A 67 -18.21 -0.80 -16.42
C LEU A 67 -19.52 -1.60 -16.23
N GLY A 68 -20.17 -1.53 -15.06
CA GLY A 68 -21.44 -2.21 -14.77
C GLY A 68 -21.31 -3.67 -14.32
N TYR A 69 -20.08 -4.16 -14.11
CA TYR A 69 -19.84 -5.54 -13.68
C TYR A 69 -19.68 -5.64 -12.16
N HIS A 70 -20.68 -6.26 -11.52
CA HIS A 70 -20.74 -6.44 -10.07
C HIS A 70 -20.39 -7.88 -9.66
N PHE A 71 -19.10 -8.17 -9.57
CA PHE A 71 -18.64 -9.45 -9.05
C PHE A 71 -18.97 -9.60 -7.55
N ARG A 72 -19.62 -10.70 -7.18
CA ARG A 72 -19.90 -11.06 -5.77
C ARG A 72 -18.71 -11.73 -5.07
N HIS A 73 -17.63 -12.01 -5.81
CA HIS A 73 -16.48 -12.74 -5.30
C HIS A 73 -15.51 -11.82 -4.52
N PRO A 74 -14.94 -12.24 -3.36
CA PRO A 74 -14.00 -11.43 -2.57
C PRO A 74 -12.81 -10.89 -3.37
N ARG A 75 -12.41 -11.64 -4.39
CA ARG A 75 -11.45 -11.25 -5.42
C ARG A 75 -11.73 -9.86 -5.98
N TRP A 76 -12.97 -9.50 -6.26
CA TRP A 76 -13.34 -8.21 -6.84
C TRP A 76 -13.92 -7.22 -5.82
N SER A 77 -13.60 -7.43 -4.54
CA SER A 77 -13.92 -6.45 -3.49
C SER A 77 -13.17 -5.14 -3.73
N THR A 78 -13.79 -4.02 -3.40
CA THR A 78 -13.12 -2.70 -3.34
C THR A 78 -12.44 -2.44 -2.00
N ASN A 79 -12.40 -3.44 -1.11
CA ASN A 79 -11.76 -3.32 0.20
C ASN A 79 -10.26 -3.63 0.11
N TYR A 80 -9.44 -2.59 0.30
CA TYR A 80 -7.99 -2.69 0.35
C TYR A 80 -7.48 -3.75 1.35
N ARG A 81 -8.06 -3.79 2.55
CA ARG A 81 -7.61 -4.65 3.65
C ARG A 81 -7.74 -6.13 3.30
N THR A 82 -8.76 -6.50 2.54
CA THR A 82 -8.97 -7.86 2.05
C THR A 82 -7.82 -8.29 1.13
N HIS A 83 -7.47 -7.45 0.16
CA HIS A 83 -6.38 -7.72 -0.78
C HIS A 83 -5.02 -7.74 -0.11
N PHE A 84 -4.78 -6.79 0.81
CA PHE A 84 -3.54 -6.70 1.55
C PHE A 84 -3.29 -7.93 2.42
N ARG A 85 -4.33 -8.40 3.13
CA ARG A 85 -4.24 -9.61 3.97
C ARG A 85 -3.96 -10.86 3.16
N TRP A 86 -4.60 -11.00 1.99
CA TRP A 86 -4.32 -12.10 1.08
C TRP A 86 -2.87 -12.06 0.58
N ALA A 87 -2.40 -10.90 0.10
CA ALA A 87 -1.06 -10.76 -0.47
C ALA A 87 0.09 -10.87 0.55
N LEU A 88 -0.19 -10.66 1.85
CA LEU A 88 0.78 -10.94 2.91
C LEU A 88 1.06 -12.43 3.09
N ARG A 89 0.09 -13.29 2.73
CA ARG A 89 0.19 -14.75 2.81
C ARG A 89 0.65 -15.37 1.50
N ALA A 90 0.33 -14.72 0.38
CA ALA A 90 0.69 -15.18 -0.95
C ALA A 90 2.19 -14.98 -1.27
N ASP A 91 2.74 -15.91 -2.04
CA ASP A 91 4.07 -15.79 -2.60
C ASP A 91 4.11 -14.83 -3.82
N ARG A 92 5.31 -14.61 -4.37
CA ARG A 92 5.48 -13.68 -5.51
C ARG A 92 4.80 -14.20 -6.78
N GLN A 93 4.80 -15.52 -7.00
CA GLN A 93 4.22 -16.14 -8.18
C GLN A 93 2.69 -16.11 -8.12
N GLU A 94 2.10 -16.40 -6.97
CA GLU A 94 0.66 -16.32 -6.73
C GLU A 94 0.13 -14.92 -6.98
N ILE A 95 0.78 -13.89 -6.44
CA ILE A 95 0.43 -12.49 -6.70
C ILE A 95 0.50 -12.17 -8.21
N ARG A 96 1.53 -12.64 -8.91
CA ARG A 96 1.67 -12.42 -10.36
C ARG A 96 0.60 -13.15 -11.16
N ARG A 97 0.23 -14.37 -10.78
CA ARG A 97 -0.84 -15.16 -11.43
C ARG A 97 -2.18 -14.46 -11.23
N GLU A 98 -2.42 -13.99 -10.01
CA GLU A 98 -3.64 -13.27 -9.66
C GLU A 98 -3.76 -11.96 -10.45
N ILE A 99 -2.70 -11.14 -10.50
CA ILE A 99 -2.67 -9.93 -11.33
C ILE A 99 -3.02 -10.24 -12.78
N ARG A 100 -2.36 -11.24 -13.39
CA ARG A 100 -2.60 -11.62 -14.80
C ARG A 100 -4.03 -12.09 -15.04
N SER A 101 -4.59 -12.86 -14.13
CA SER A 101 -5.95 -13.37 -14.28
C SER A 101 -7.00 -12.25 -14.09
N ARG A 102 -6.75 -11.28 -13.20
CA ARG A 102 -7.60 -10.08 -13.07
C ARG A 102 -7.51 -9.18 -14.30
N GLU A 103 -6.31 -8.95 -14.83
CA GLU A 103 -6.10 -8.17 -16.04
C GLU A 103 -6.83 -8.77 -17.24
N ARG A 104 -6.76 -10.10 -17.40
CA ARG A 104 -7.49 -10.81 -18.47
C ARG A 104 -8.99 -10.60 -18.35
N GLN A 105 -9.56 -10.87 -17.18
CA GLN A 105 -10.99 -10.67 -16.92
C GLN A 105 -11.41 -9.22 -17.14
N LEU A 106 -10.61 -8.25 -16.69
CA LEU A 106 -10.91 -6.84 -16.91
C LEU A 106 -10.82 -6.43 -18.38
N SER A 107 -9.88 -7.01 -19.13
CA SER A 107 -9.77 -6.80 -20.58
C SER A 107 -11.01 -7.30 -21.32
N GLU A 108 -11.53 -8.47 -20.94
CA GLU A 108 -12.77 -9.00 -21.50
C GLU A 108 -13.94 -8.05 -21.20
N ILE A 109 -14.07 -7.60 -19.95
CA ILE A 109 -15.11 -6.63 -19.56
C ILE A 109 -15.01 -5.33 -20.36
N ARG A 110 -13.80 -4.77 -20.53
CA ARG A 110 -13.57 -3.58 -21.34
C ARG A 110 -13.99 -3.78 -22.79
N GLN A 111 -13.68 -4.95 -23.36
CA GLN A 111 -14.08 -5.28 -24.73
C GLN A 111 -15.59 -5.38 -24.87
N TYR A 112 -16.27 -6.06 -23.94
CA TYR A 112 -17.73 -6.09 -23.92
C TYR A 112 -18.32 -4.69 -23.79
N ALA A 113 -17.84 -3.88 -22.84
CA ALA A 113 -18.33 -2.51 -22.66
C ALA A 113 -18.13 -1.63 -23.91
N HIS A 114 -17.01 -1.79 -24.62
CA HIS A 114 -16.74 -1.11 -25.87
C HIS A 114 -17.72 -1.53 -26.98
N ASN A 115 -17.96 -2.83 -27.12
CA ASN A 115 -18.82 -3.36 -28.18
C ASN A 115 -20.32 -3.16 -27.90
N SER A 116 -20.70 -3.11 -26.63
CA SER A 116 -22.07 -2.88 -26.17
C SER A 116 -22.43 -1.41 -26.03
N ALA A 117 -21.47 -0.49 -26.18
CA ALA A 117 -21.76 0.93 -26.25
C ALA A 117 -22.66 1.17 -27.49
N PRO A 118 -23.87 1.73 -27.34
CA PRO A 118 -24.69 2.03 -28.50
C PRO A 118 -23.87 2.95 -29.41
N ARG A 119 -23.77 2.57 -30.70
CA ARG A 119 -23.31 3.48 -31.74
C ARG A 119 -24.13 4.75 -31.57
N ARG A 120 -23.53 5.82 -31.08
CA ARG A 120 -24.21 7.10 -30.91
C ARG A 120 -24.74 7.47 -32.28
N HIS A 121 -26.02 7.20 -32.55
CA HIS A 121 -26.72 7.80 -33.66
C HIS A 121 -26.67 9.30 -33.41
N ARG A 122 -25.87 9.96 -34.24
CA ARG A 122 -25.77 11.41 -34.33
C ARG A 122 -27.13 11.90 -34.80
N GLY A 123 -27.93 12.44 -33.90
CA GLY A 123 -29.15 13.18 -34.23
C GLY A 123 -30.44 12.50 -33.78
N GLY A 124 -31.25 13.26 -33.05
CA GLY A 124 -32.60 12.87 -32.67
C GLY A 124 -32.98 13.35 -31.28
N ARG A 125 -33.16 14.68 -31.11
CA ARG A 125 -34.02 15.17 -30.02
C ARG A 125 -35.44 14.75 -30.37
N TYR A 126 -35.99 13.79 -29.64
CA TYR A 126 -37.42 13.51 -29.66
C TYR A 126 -37.99 13.96 -28.33
N TYR A 127 -38.76 15.05 -28.35
CA TYR A 127 -39.68 15.42 -27.27
C TYR A 127 -41.09 15.15 -27.80
N PRO A 128 -41.85 14.19 -27.26
CA PRO A 128 -43.28 14.12 -27.51
C PRO A 128 -43.96 15.17 -26.62
N ASN A 129 -44.51 16.22 -27.24
CA ASN A 129 -45.43 17.12 -26.54
C ASN A 129 -46.81 16.47 -26.49
N HIS A 130 -47.39 16.44 -25.28
CA HIS A 130 -48.81 16.29 -25.02
C HIS A 130 -49.49 17.66 -25.12
#